data_AF-A0A932Y2Z9-F1
#
_entry.id   AF-A0A932Y2Z9-F1
#
_cell.length_a   1.000
_cell.length_b   1.000
_cell.length_c   1.000
_cell.angle_alpha   90.00
_cell.angle_beta   90.00
_cell.angle_gamma   90.00
#
_symmetry.space_group_name_H-M   'P 1'
#
loop_
_entity.id
_entity.type
_entity.pdbx_description
1 polymer ?
#
loop_
_entity_poly.entity_id
_entity_poly.type
_entity_poly.pdbx_seq_one_letter_code
_entity_poly.pdbx_strand_id
1 'polypeptide(L)'
;MIKIIYLSEIGWQGSRMCCLEMAQSNHSCEVWIKGRPSNDVRKFITPHPGIKNYFIPRPFFRMLLPAFLILKKIGRQVDVVFLESTRTQKLLDRLPCKIPYYVVHEIAEKPFYKITTRENKIIELQTLFQS
;
A
#
# COMPACT_ATOMS: atom_id res chain seq x y z
N MET A 1 10.71 4.63 -13.00
CA MET A 1 9.40 4.87 -12.35
C MET A 1 8.88 3.54 -11.82
N ILE A 2 8.56 3.47 -10.53
CA ILE A 2 8.16 2.23 -9.85
C ILE A 2 6.64 2.28 -9.64
N LYS A 3 5.97 1.13 -9.83
CA LYS A 3 4.52 0.96 -9.65
C LYS A 3 4.23 0.32 -8.31
N ILE A 4 3.66 1.10 -7.39
CA ILE A 4 3.37 0.68 -6.02
C ILE A 4 1.88 0.42 -5.84
N ILE A 5 1.53 -0.64 -5.13
CA ILE A 5 0.20 -0.84 -4.53
C ILE A 5 0.33 -0.70 -3.01
N TYR A 6 -0.44 0.20 -2.39
CA TYR A 6 -0.57 0.31 -0.95
C TYR A 6 -1.90 -0.29 -0.49
N LEU A 7 -1.87 -1.26 0.43
CA LEU A 7 -3.04 -1.91 1.01
C LEU A 7 -3.36 -1.28 2.37
N SER A 8 -4.29 -0.34 2.39
CA SER A 8 -4.73 0.38 3.60
C SER A 8 -5.87 -0.40 4.26
N GLU A 9 -5.59 -0.94 5.44
CA GLU A 9 -6.48 -1.90 6.12
C GLU A 9 -6.89 -1.50 7.52
N ILE A 10 -6.10 -0.68 8.21
CA ILE A 10 -6.29 -0.37 9.63
C ILE A 10 -6.53 1.13 9.80
N GLY A 11 -5.69 1.95 9.18
CA GLY A 11 -5.77 3.40 9.18
C GLY A 11 -5.56 3.95 7.77
N TRP A 12 -5.85 5.23 7.58
CA TRP A 12 -5.67 5.91 6.29
C TRP A 12 -4.61 7.02 6.36
N GLN A 13 -4.24 7.50 7.55
CA GLN A 13 -3.34 8.64 7.72
C GLN A 13 -1.89 8.23 7.42
N GLY A 14 -1.40 7.16 8.07
CA GLY A 14 -0.09 6.59 7.76
C GLY A 14 0.03 6.18 6.29
N SER A 15 -1.01 5.54 5.74
CA SER A 15 -1.08 5.20 4.32
C SER A 15 -0.96 6.42 3.42
N ARG A 16 -1.69 7.49 3.73
CA ARG A 16 -1.72 8.72 2.94
C ARG A 16 -0.37 9.40 2.92
N MET A 17 0.29 9.56 4.07
CA MET A 17 1.60 10.19 4.19
C MET A 17 2.66 9.41 3.41
N CYS A 18 2.69 8.09 3.61
CA CYS A 18 3.60 7.20 2.90
C CYS A 18 3.40 7.32 1.36
N CYS A 19 2.16 7.32 0.89
CA CYS A 19 1.86 7.45 -0.53
C CYS A 19 2.17 8.85 -1.10
N LEU A 20 2.05 9.91 -0.31
CA LEU A 20 2.44 11.27 -0.70
C LEU A 20 3.93 11.35 -0.97
N GLU A 21 4.74 10.83 -0.05
CA GLU A 21 6.20 10.82 -0.22
C GLU A 21 6.61 10.00 -1.44
N MET A 22 5.98 8.85 -1.70
CA MET A 22 6.23 8.07 -2.92
C MET A 22 5.87 8.85 -4.20
N ALA A 23 4.75 9.57 -4.19
CA ALA A 23 4.33 10.36 -5.34
C ALA A 23 5.24 11.57 -5.58
N GLN A 24 5.77 12.20 -4.52
CA GLN A 24 6.77 13.27 -4.61
C GLN A 24 8.08 12.77 -5.23
N SER A 25 8.43 11.51 -5.00
CA SER A 25 9.59 10.84 -5.62
C SER A 25 9.33 10.31 -7.05
N ASN A 26 8.28 10.79 -7.73
CA ASN A 26 7.94 10.42 -9.11
C ASN A 26 7.65 8.92 -9.31
N HIS A 27 7.05 8.27 -8.31
CA HIS A 27 6.52 6.90 -8.42
C HIS A 27 5.00 6.90 -8.57
N SER A 28 4.46 5.86 -9.24
CA SER A 28 3.02 5.70 -9.42
C SER A 28 2.46 4.89 -8.26
N CYS A 29 1.50 5.44 -7.51
CA CYS A 29 0.92 4.78 -6.35
C CYS A 29 -0.58 4.48 -6.56
N GLU A 30 -0.98 3.22 -6.38
CA GLU A 30 -2.37 2.80 -6.23
C GLU A 30 -2.67 2.46 -4.77
N VAL A 31 -3.61 3.15 -4.13
CA VAL A 31 -3.99 2.91 -2.73
C VAL A 31 -5.31 2.18 -2.68
N TRP A 32 -5.30 0.95 -2.17
CA TRP A 32 -6.48 0.10 -2.05
C TRP A 32 -6.94 0.10 -0.60
N ILE A 33 -8.06 0.77 -0.36
CA ILE A 33 -8.59 1.03 0.97
C ILE A 33 -9.70 0.02 1.27
N LYS A 34 -9.53 -0.71 2.37
CA LYS A 34 -10.51 -1.71 2.83
C LYS A 34 -11.71 -1.02 3.49
N GLY A 35 -12.86 -1.18 2.86
CA GLY A 35 -14.14 -0.62 3.29
C GLY A 35 -14.45 0.70 2.62
N ARG A 36 -15.58 1.29 3.03
CA ARG A 36 -16.04 2.58 2.51
C ARG A 36 -15.83 3.63 3.62
N PRO A 37 -14.81 4.50 3.51
CA PRO A 37 -14.71 5.63 4.42
C PRO A 37 -15.90 6.58 4.24
N SER A 38 -16.14 7.42 5.25
CA SER A 38 -17.14 8.48 5.20
C SER A 38 -16.86 9.44 4.02
N ASN A 39 -17.88 10.18 3.59
CA ASN A 39 -17.74 11.11 2.47
C ASN A 39 -16.68 12.19 2.76
N ASP A 40 -16.52 12.62 4.01
CA ASP A 40 -15.53 13.61 4.40
C ASP A 40 -14.11 13.08 4.27
N VAL A 41 -13.87 11.84 4.70
CA VAL A 41 -12.57 11.18 4.52
C VAL A 41 -12.27 10.96 3.04
N ARG A 42 -13.27 10.63 2.22
CA ARG A 42 -13.07 10.53 0.76
C ARG A 42 -12.68 11.87 0.13
N LYS A 43 -13.32 12.97 0.53
CA LYS A 43 -13.01 14.35 0.10
C LYS A 43 -11.61 14.80 0.55
N PHE A 44 -11.12 14.30 1.68
CA PHE A 44 -9.79 14.60 2.17
C PHE A 44 -8.68 13.77 1.48
N ILE A 45 -8.98 12.51 1.15
CA ILE A 45 -8.05 11.60 0.46
C ILE A 45 -7.98 11.91 -1.07
N THR A 46 -8.81 12.83 -1.59
CA THR A 46 -8.93 13.16 -3.02
C THR A 46 -7.75 13.95 -3.60
N PRO A 47 -7.69 14.08 -4.94
CA PRO A 47 -6.72 13.42 -5.79
C PRO A 47 -5.37 14.15 -5.84
N HIS A 48 -4.30 13.43 -5.53
CA HIS A 48 -2.96 13.81 -5.95
C HIS A 48 -2.71 13.19 -7.34
N PRO A 49 -2.18 13.92 -8.34
CA PRO A 49 -2.02 13.40 -9.70
C PRO A 49 -1.18 12.11 -9.79
N GLY A 50 -0.33 11.83 -8.80
CA GLY A 50 0.43 10.58 -8.69
C GLY A 50 -0.22 9.42 -7.91
N ILE A 51 -1.44 9.60 -7.38
CA ILE A 51 -2.09 8.64 -6.45
C ILE A 51 -3.50 8.29 -6.92
N LYS A 52 -3.73 7.00 -7.18
CA LYS A 52 -5.05 6.45 -7.52
C LYS A 52 -5.64 5.72 -6.32
N ASN A 53 -6.77 6.19 -5.80
CA ASN A 53 -7.43 5.58 -4.65
C ASN A 53 -8.58 4.66 -5.09
N TYR A 54 -8.62 3.44 -4.56
CA TYR A 54 -9.66 2.44 -4.79
C TYR A 54 -10.31 2.04 -3.45
N PHE A 55 -11.63 2.13 -3.36
CA PHE A 55 -12.38 1.75 -2.17
C PHE A 55 -13.05 0.39 -2.39
N ILE A 56 -12.58 -0.63 -1.69
CA ILE A 56 -13.04 -2.01 -1.91
C ILE A 56 -13.86 -2.43 -0.69
N PRO A 57 -15.13 -2.87 -0.84
CA PRO A 57 -15.93 -3.26 0.30
C PRO A 57 -15.29 -4.41 1.08
N ARG A 58 -15.41 -4.37 2.42
CA ARG A 58 -14.80 -5.34 3.35
C ARG A 58 -14.96 -6.81 2.96
N PRO A 59 -16.15 -7.33 2.57
CA PRO A 59 -16.30 -8.75 2.24
C PRO A 59 -15.49 -9.15 1.01
N PHE A 60 -15.34 -8.24 0.04
CA PHE A 60 -14.65 -8.51 -1.21
C PHE A 60 -13.15 -8.29 -1.12
N PHE A 61 -12.68 -7.44 -0.19
CA PHE A 61 -11.27 -7.08 -0.09
C PHE A 61 -10.37 -8.32 -0.05
N ARG A 62 -10.59 -9.21 0.92
CA ARG A 62 -9.72 -10.40 1.07
C ARG A 62 -9.97 -11.45 0.02
N MET A 63 -11.22 -11.64 -0.39
CA MET A 63 -11.58 -12.66 -1.36
C MET A 63 -10.95 -12.39 -2.72
N LEU A 64 -10.92 -11.11 -3.14
CA LEU A 64 -10.44 -10.73 -4.46
C LEU A 64 -8.97 -10.29 -4.49
N LEU A 65 -8.39 -9.91 -3.35
CA LEU A 65 -7.01 -9.43 -3.26
C LEU A 65 -5.99 -10.38 -3.92
N PRO A 66 -6.01 -11.71 -3.70
CA PRO A 66 -5.08 -12.63 -4.36
C PRO A 66 -5.18 -12.56 -5.89
N ALA A 67 -6.39 -12.66 -6.42
CA ALA A 67 -6.63 -12.65 -7.86
C ALA A 67 -6.18 -11.33 -8.48
N PHE A 68 -6.50 -10.20 -7.85
CA PHE A 68 -6.10 -8.88 -8.34
C PHE A 68 -4.58 -8.69 -8.31
N LEU A 69 -3.89 -9.10 -7.25
CA LEU A 69 -2.44 -8.98 -7.16
C LEU A 69 -1.74 -9.85 -8.21
N ILE A 70 -2.23 -11.08 -8.44
CA ILE A 70 -1.73 -11.97 -9.49
C ILE A 70 -1.89 -11.31 -10.86
N LEU A 71 -3.09 -10.81 -11.18
CA LEU A 71 -3.36 -10.13 -12.45
C LEU A 71 -2.48 -8.89 -12.65
N LYS A 72 -2.33 -8.07 -11.61
CA LYS A 72 -1.44 -6.89 -11.65
C LYS A 72 0.01 -7.29 -11.87
N LYS A 73 0.48 -8.38 -11.24
CA LYS A 73 1.87 -8.84 -11.40
C LYS A 73 2.12 -9.39 -12.80
N ILE A 74 1.21 -10.23 -13.32
CA ILE A 74 1.30 -10.77 -14.69
C ILE A 74 1.29 -9.63 -15.71
N GLY A 75 0.44 -8.63 -15.52
CA GLY A 75 0.38 -7.43 -16.36
C GLY A 75 1.53 -6.43 -16.16
N ARG A 76 2.54 -6.72 -15.31
CA ARG A 76 3.63 -5.80 -14.95
C ARG A 76 3.13 -4.42 -14.50
N GLN A 77 2.02 -4.41 -13.78
CA GLN A 77 1.38 -3.20 -13.23
C GLN A 77 1.68 -2.98 -11.75
N VAL A 78 2.44 -3.88 -11.12
CA VAL A 78 2.92 -3.74 -9.73
C VAL A 78 4.34 -4.27 -9.60
N ASP A 79 5.20 -3.45 -9.03
CA ASP A 79 6.58 -3.78 -8.69
C ASP A 79 6.69 -4.16 -7.22
N VAL A 80 6.01 -3.41 -6.34
CA VAL A 80 6.07 -3.58 -4.88
C VAL A 80 4.71 -3.33 -4.22
N VAL A 81 4.45 -4.03 -3.12
CA VAL A 81 3.26 -3.87 -2.29
C VAL A 81 3.62 -3.32 -0.91
N PHE A 82 2.89 -2.34 -0.41
CA PHE A 82 2.95 -1.88 0.98
C PHE A 82 1.69 -2.34 1.70
N LEU A 83 1.80 -2.77 2.95
CA LEU A 83 0.68 -3.32 3.71
C LEU A 83 0.80 -3.06 5.20
N GLU A 84 -0.32 -3.04 5.92
CA GLU A 84 -0.36 -2.82 7.37
C GLU A 84 -0.71 -4.09 8.17
N SER A 85 -1.34 -5.09 7.54
CA SER A 85 -1.88 -6.24 8.25
C SER A 85 -1.01 -7.49 8.15
N THR A 86 -0.69 -8.09 9.30
CA THR A 86 -0.07 -9.42 9.40
C THR A 86 -0.87 -10.50 8.65
N ARG A 87 -2.19 -10.35 8.55
CA ARG A 87 -3.04 -11.31 7.81
C ARG A 87 -2.77 -11.22 6.30
N THR A 88 -2.61 -10.02 5.78
CA THR A 88 -2.30 -9.77 4.36
C THR A 88 -0.86 -10.12 4.02
N GLN A 89 0.06 -9.94 4.97
CA GLN A 89 1.42 -10.46 4.86
C GLN A 89 1.42 -11.98 4.62
N LYS A 90 0.69 -12.75 5.45
CA LYS A 90 0.56 -14.21 5.29
C LYS A 90 -0.08 -14.61 3.95
N LEU A 91 -0.96 -13.78 3.40
CA LEU A 91 -1.57 -13.99 2.09
C LEU A 91 -0.54 -13.79 0.97
N LEU A 92 0.22 -12.69 1.00
CA LEU A 92 1.29 -12.41 0.03
C LEU A 92 2.37 -13.49 0.04
N ASP A 93 2.77 -13.96 1.23
CA ASP A 93 3.75 -15.05 1.39
C ASP A 93 3.31 -16.36 0.71
N ARG A 94 2.01 -16.55 0.51
CA ARG A 94 1.42 -17.75 -0.10
C ARG A 94 1.08 -17.57 -1.58
N LEU A 95 1.23 -16.36 -2.14
CA LEU A 95 0.92 -16.14 -3.54
C LEU A 95 1.94 -16.89 -4.42
N PRO A 96 1.49 -17.53 -5.52
CA PRO A 96 2.38 -18.20 -6.45
C PRO A 96 3.31 -17.21 -7.15
N CYS A 97 2.83 -15.98 -7.40
CA CYS A 97 3.66 -14.89 -7.85
C CYS A 97 4.30 -14.20 -6.63
N LYS A 98 5.60 -14.39 -6.43
CA LYS A 98 6.35 -13.68 -5.39
C LYS A 98 6.41 -12.19 -5.72
N ILE A 99 5.56 -11.40 -5.07
CA ILE A 99 5.57 -9.93 -5.18
C ILE A 99 6.35 -9.36 -4.00
N PRO A 100 7.40 -8.54 -4.22
CA PRO A 100 8.09 -7.84 -3.14
C PRO A 100 7.11 -7.01 -2.33
N TYR A 101 7.25 -7.03 -1.01
CA TYR A 101 6.39 -6.21 -0.15
C TYR A 101 7.11 -5.68 1.10
N TYR A 102 6.57 -4.60 1.65
CA TYR A 102 7.00 -3.98 2.90
C TYR A 102 5.83 -3.79 3.85
N VAL A 103 6.11 -3.87 5.15
CA VAL A 103 5.11 -3.67 6.21
C VAL A 103 5.20 -2.23 6.69
N VAL A 104 4.06 -1.56 6.76
CA VAL A 104 3.91 -0.20 7.24
C VAL A 104 3.21 -0.23 8.59
N HIS A 105 3.81 0.43 9.57
CA HIS A 105 3.29 0.56 10.93
C HIS A 105 2.93 2.00 11.16
N GLU A 106 1.66 2.29 11.47
CA GLU A 106 1.21 3.62 11.86
C GLU A 106 1.75 3.96 13.26
N ILE A 107 2.24 5.19 13.45
CA ILE A 107 2.77 5.69 14.72
C ILE A 107 2.07 7.00 15.10
N ALA A 108 1.99 7.30 16.40
CA ALA A 108 1.25 8.47 16.89
C ALA A 108 1.91 9.82 16.55
N GLU A 109 3.23 9.82 16.33
CA GLU A 109 4.03 11.03 16.13
C GLU A 109 4.66 11.05 14.74
N LYS A 110 5.04 12.25 14.24
CA LYS A 110 5.68 12.41 12.93
C LYS A 110 6.93 11.52 12.81
N PRO A 111 7.12 10.78 11.71
CA PRO A 111 6.45 10.89 10.40
C PRO A 111 5.10 10.16 10.24
N PHE A 112 4.43 9.75 11.34
CA PHE A 112 3.14 9.03 11.36
C PHE A 112 3.17 7.59 10.82
N TYR A 113 4.30 7.14 10.27
CA TYR A 113 4.48 5.74 9.89
C TYR A 113 5.94 5.28 10.00
N LYS A 114 6.14 3.97 10.03
CA LYS A 114 7.44 3.28 9.96
C LYS A 114 7.35 2.13 8.98
N ILE A 115 8.37 1.95 8.14
CA ILE A 115 8.43 0.84 7.19
C ILE A 115 9.39 -0.23 7.70
N THR A 116 9.01 -1.50 7.57
CA THR A 116 9.87 -2.63 7.86
C THR A 116 9.88 -3.67 6.75
N THR A 117 10.99 -4.41 6.63
CA THR A 117 11.05 -5.65 5.85
C THR A 117 10.19 -6.75 6.47
N ARG A 118 10.08 -7.86 5.75
CA ARG A 118 9.56 -9.14 6.27
C ARG A 118 10.29 -9.61 7.55
N GLU A 119 11.56 -9.27 7.70
CA GLU A 119 12.42 -9.62 8.84
C GLU A 119 12.36 -8.58 9.97
N ASN A 120 11.40 -7.65 9.92
CA ASN A 120 11.26 -6.53 10.87
C ASN A 120 12.45 -5.56 10.92
N LYS A 121 13.29 -5.53 9.88
CA LYS A 121 14.34 -4.50 9.75
C LYS A 121 13.70 -3.18 9.32
N ILE A 122 14.04 -2.11 10.02
CA ILE A 122 13.55 -0.76 9.72
C ILE A 122 14.19 -0.28 8.42
N ILE A 123 13.38 0.34 7.55
CA ILE A 123 13.86 0.93 6.30
C ILE A 123 13.27 2.33 6.14
N GLU A 124 14.08 3.26 5.65
CA GLU A 124 13.64 4.59 5.23
C GLU A 124 13.13 4.55 3.79
N LEU A 125 12.00 5.21 3.51
CA LEU A 125 11.38 5.20 2.18
C LEU A 125 12.36 5.66 1.07
N GLN A 126 13.22 6.63 1.37
CA GLN A 126 14.21 7.16 0.41
C GLN A 126 15.21 6.08 -0.03
N THR A 127 15.63 5.21 0.89
CA THR A 127 16.59 4.13 0.60
C THR A 127 16.01 3.04 -0.30
N LEU A 128 14.68 2.88 -0.33
CA LEU A 128 14.00 1.86 -1.15
C LEU A 128 14.07 2.13 -2.66
N PHE A 129 14.29 3.39 -3.05
CA PHE A 129 14.13 3.82 -4.44
C PHE A 129 15.36 4.52 -5.02
N GLN A 130 16.47 4.53 -4.30
CA GLN A 130 17.77 5.05 -4.74
C GLN A 130 18.63 4.00 -5.50
N SER A 131 18.07 2.80 -5.77
CA SER A 131 18.75 1.68 -6.44
C SER A 131 18.54 1.66 -7.95
#